data_AF-A0A4Q6EJV8-F1
#
_entry.id   AF-A0A4Q6EJV8-F1
#
_cell.length_a   1.000
_cell.length_b   1.000
_cell.length_c   1.000
_cell.angle_alpha   90.00
_cell.angle_beta   90.00
_cell.angle_gamma   90.00
#
_symmetry.space_group_name_H-M   'P 1'
#
loop_
_entity.id
_entity.type
_entity.pdbx_description
1 polymer ?
#
loop_
_entity_poly.entity_id
_entity_poly.type
_entity_poly.pdbx_seq_one_letter_code
_entity_poly.pdbx_strand_id
1 'polypeptide(L)'
;MKENISLYSDSPMIFHPHYLGEEKLRIKAIVRFPDGRLTEMEGAAKEIESSFIRDVFAQYSEEEIDTGTMRELRLREAREELDKLNFEDREKDEARAALFKAKAKTLEIPEVKACPDAGLQLRIRKARSEAEVYSLAALAMLRAEAL
;
A
#
# COMPACT_ATOMS: atom_id res chain seq x y z
N MET A 1 -5.51 15.05 -44.99
CA MET A 1 -6.25 13.78 -45.06
C MET A 1 -5.96 13.02 -43.79
N LYS A 2 -6.97 12.78 -42.95
CA LYS A 2 -6.84 11.88 -41.79
C LYS A 2 -7.08 10.48 -42.34
N GLU A 3 -6.03 9.66 -42.40
CA GLU A 3 -6.17 8.28 -42.81
C GLU A 3 -7.05 7.56 -41.79
N ASN A 4 -8.18 7.05 -42.29
CA ASN A 4 -9.06 6.14 -41.57
C ASN A 4 -8.28 4.84 -41.38
N ILE A 5 -7.59 4.72 -40.24
CA ILE A 5 -7.01 3.46 -39.81
C ILE A 5 -8.18 2.53 -39.47
N SER A 6 -8.35 1.49 -40.30
CA SER A 6 -9.32 0.42 -40.08
C SER A 6 -9.21 -0.10 -38.65
N LEU A 7 -10.26 0.11 -37.84
CA LEU A 7 -10.32 -0.26 -36.42
C LEU A 7 -10.58 -1.77 -36.18
N TYR A 8 -10.43 -2.60 -37.20
CA TYR A 8 -10.55 -4.06 -37.09
C TYR A 8 -9.37 -4.71 -37.80
N SER A 9 -8.21 -4.73 -37.12
CA SER A 9 -7.23 -5.78 -37.38
C SER A 9 -7.71 -7.05 -36.70
N ASP A 10 -7.76 -8.17 -37.43
CA ASP A 10 -7.97 -9.51 -36.84
C ASP A 10 -6.85 -9.91 -35.86
N SER A 11 -5.82 -9.07 -35.71
CA SER A 11 -4.71 -9.23 -34.79
C SER A 11 -5.01 -8.61 -33.42
N PRO A 12 -4.57 -9.26 -32.32
CA PRO A 12 -4.69 -8.71 -30.98
C PRO A 12 -3.88 -7.41 -30.84
N MET A 13 -4.42 -6.42 -30.14
CA MET A 13 -3.69 -5.19 -29.82
C MET A 13 -2.95 -5.35 -28.49
N ILE A 14 -1.66 -5.02 -28.48
CA ILE A 14 -0.82 -5.06 -27.29
C ILE A 14 -0.78 -3.68 -26.63
N PHE A 15 -0.94 -3.64 -25.31
CA PHE A 15 -0.86 -2.42 -24.51
C PHE A 15 0.14 -2.58 -23.38
N HIS A 16 0.93 -1.53 -23.14
CA HIS A 16 1.87 -1.42 -22.02
C HIS A 16 2.85 -2.61 -21.88
N PRO A 17 3.53 -3.04 -22.97
CA PRO A 17 4.53 -4.09 -22.85
C PRO A 17 5.72 -3.57 -22.03
N HIS A 18 6.17 -4.41 -21.10
CA HIS A 18 7.35 -4.14 -20.28
C HIS A 18 8.02 -5.45 -19.87
N TYR A 19 9.32 -5.37 -19.59
CA TYR A 19 10.07 -6.49 -19.03
C TYR A 19 9.79 -6.68 -17.55
N LEU A 20 9.85 -7.94 -17.13
CA LEU A 20 9.81 -8.33 -15.73
C LEU A 20 11.21 -8.66 -15.25
N GLY A 21 11.70 -7.84 -14.33
CA GLY A 21 13.04 -7.96 -13.76
C GLY A 21 14.14 -7.41 -14.67
N GLU A 22 15.35 -7.34 -14.11
CA GLU A 22 16.51 -6.74 -14.77
C GLU A 22 17.05 -7.59 -15.93
N GLU A 23 16.86 -8.91 -15.86
CA GLU A 23 17.38 -9.86 -16.85
C GLU A 23 16.59 -9.88 -18.17
N LYS A 24 15.49 -9.11 -18.26
CA LYS A 24 14.61 -9.02 -19.44
C LYS A 24 14.16 -10.38 -20.00
N LEU A 25 14.02 -11.37 -19.12
CA LEU A 25 13.69 -12.74 -19.53
C LEU A 25 12.21 -12.95 -19.83
N ARG A 26 11.34 -12.12 -19.24
CA ARG A 26 9.89 -12.23 -19.38
C ARG A 26 9.30 -10.87 -19.71
N ILE A 27 8.28 -10.87 -20.56
CA ILE A 27 7.52 -9.68 -20.95
C ILE A 27 6.11 -9.83 -20.44
N LYS A 28 5.56 -8.74 -19.90
CA LYS A 28 4.17 -8.62 -19.48
C LYS A 28 3.49 -7.52 -20.27
N ALA A 29 2.26 -7.76 -20.72
CA ALA A 29 1.45 -6.75 -21.41
C ALA A 29 -0.05 -7.03 -21.23
N ILE A 30 -0.86 -6.02 -21.53
CA ILE A 30 -2.31 -6.16 -21.62
C ILE A 30 -2.66 -6.39 -23.09
N VAL A 31 -3.36 -7.48 -23.37
CA VAL A 31 -3.75 -7.89 -24.72
C VAL A 31 -5.24 -7.66 -24.92
N ARG A 32 -5.61 -6.92 -25.96
CA ARG A 32 -7.00 -6.79 -26.42
C ARG A 32 -7.21 -7.68 -27.62
N PHE A 33 -8.04 -8.70 -27.45
CA PHE A 33 -8.43 -9.58 -28.54
C PHE A 33 -9.50 -8.94 -29.44
N PRO A 34 -9.65 -9.40 -30.70
CA PRO A 34 -10.67 -8.89 -31.62
C PRO A 34 -12.10 -9.02 -31.11
N ASP A 35 -12.37 -10.01 -30.24
CA ASP A 35 -13.66 -10.21 -29.57
C ASP A 35 -13.95 -9.18 -28.46
N GLY A 36 -13.01 -8.26 -28.21
CA GLY A 36 -13.11 -7.21 -27.20
C GLY A 36 -12.62 -7.62 -25.81
N ARG A 37 -12.18 -8.88 -25.61
CA ARG A 37 -11.63 -9.31 -24.32
C ARG A 37 -10.28 -8.65 -24.06
N LEU A 38 -10.09 -8.19 -22.82
CA LEU A 38 -8.83 -7.68 -22.30
C LEU A 38 -8.26 -8.70 -21.32
N THR A 39 -7.06 -9.17 -21.60
CA THR A 39 -6.36 -10.15 -20.77
C THR A 39 -4.94 -9.67 -20.49
N GLU A 40 -4.50 -9.78 -19.25
CA GLU A 40 -3.09 -9.59 -18.93
C GLU A 40 -2.33 -10.88 -19.24
N MET A 41 -1.29 -10.77 -20.07
CA MET A 41 -0.49 -11.90 -20.50
C MET A 41 0.98 -11.69 -20.17
N GLU A 42 1.67 -12.80 -19.92
CA GLU A 42 3.09 -12.85 -19.65
C GLU A 42 3.72 -14.01 -20.44
N GLY A 43 4.90 -13.79 -21.02
CA GLY A 43 5.62 -14.81 -21.76
C GLY A 43 7.13 -14.62 -21.67
N ALA A 44 7.91 -15.63 -22.04
CA ALA A 44 9.37 -15.51 -22.07
C ALA A 44 9.83 -14.73 -23.32
N ALA A 45 10.67 -13.71 -23.14
CA ALA A 45 11.09 -12.80 -24.22
C ALA A 45 11.77 -13.51 -25.40
N LYS A 46 12.44 -14.64 -25.12
CA LYS A 46 13.13 -15.47 -26.13
C LYS A 46 12.28 -16.58 -26.74
N GLU A 47 11.04 -16.74 -26.29
CA GLU A 47 10.15 -17.80 -26.75
C GLU A 47 9.50 -17.40 -28.08
N ILE A 48 10.27 -17.58 -29.16
CA ILE A 48 9.86 -17.22 -30.52
C ILE A 48 8.62 -18.03 -30.96
N GLU A 49 8.30 -19.16 -30.33
CA GLU A 49 7.09 -19.94 -30.66
C GLU A 49 5.80 -19.35 -30.07
N SER A 50 5.91 -18.46 -29.09
CA SER A 50 4.76 -17.80 -28.47
C SER A 50 4.16 -16.76 -29.40
N SER A 51 2.89 -16.93 -29.77
CA SER A 51 2.14 -15.96 -30.57
C SER A 51 2.10 -14.59 -29.89
N PHE A 52 1.91 -14.56 -28.57
CA PHE A 52 1.94 -13.33 -27.78
C PHE A 52 3.26 -12.57 -27.95
N ILE A 53 4.40 -13.25 -27.79
CA ILE A 53 5.72 -12.59 -27.88
C ILE A 53 5.99 -12.07 -29.30
N ARG A 54 5.57 -12.82 -30.32
CA ARG A 54 5.63 -12.34 -31.71
C ARG A 54 4.80 -11.09 -31.90
N ASP A 55 3.58 -11.04 -31.37
CA ASP A 55 2.68 -9.89 -31.50
C ASP A 55 3.22 -8.67 -30.76
N VAL A 56 3.87 -8.86 -29.60
CA VAL A 56 4.56 -7.77 -28.88
C VAL A 56 5.66 -7.16 -29.75
N PHE A 57 6.60 -7.98 -30.25
CA PHE A 57 7.73 -7.48 -31.04
C PHE A 57 7.35 -7.04 -32.47
N ALA A 58 6.17 -7.43 -32.95
CA ALA A 58 5.61 -6.90 -34.19
C ALA A 58 5.05 -5.48 -34.04
N GLN A 59 4.56 -5.14 -32.84
CA GLN A 59 3.93 -3.84 -32.55
C GLN A 59 4.88 -2.86 -31.86
N TYR A 60 5.88 -3.36 -31.14
CA TYR A 60 6.79 -2.55 -30.34
C TYR A 60 8.25 -2.94 -30.59
N SER A 61 9.09 -1.92 -30.72
CA SER A 61 10.54 -2.07 -30.69
C SER A 61 11.06 -2.37 -29.29
N GLU A 62 12.26 -2.94 -29.19
CA GLU A 62 12.92 -3.18 -27.89
C GLU A 62 13.10 -1.88 -27.09
N GLU A 63 13.40 -0.77 -27.75
CA GLU A 63 13.56 0.56 -27.11
C GLU A 63 12.25 1.08 -26.49
N GLU A 64 11.12 0.83 -27.14
CA GLU A 64 9.79 1.19 -26.62
C GLU A 64 9.42 0.32 -25.41
N ILE A 65 9.73 -0.98 -25.45
CA ILE A 65 9.50 -1.90 -24.33
C ILE A 65 10.40 -1.52 -23.14
N ASP A 66 11.66 -1.13 -23.39
CA ASP A 66 12.56 -0.62 -22.37
C ASP A 66 12.05 0.68 -21.74
N THR A 67 11.54 1.60 -22.56
CA THR A 67 10.90 2.84 -22.07
C THR A 67 9.68 2.53 -21.21
N GLY A 68 8.85 1.56 -21.62
CA GLY A 68 7.73 1.04 -20.84
C GLY A 68 8.17 0.44 -19.51
N THR A 69 9.25 -0.33 -19.52
CA THR A 69 9.85 -0.93 -18.33
C THR A 69 10.33 0.12 -17.33
N MET A 70 11.06 1.13 -17.80
CA MET A 70 11.49 2.24 -16.95
C MET A 70 10.32 3.02 -16.34
N ARG A 71 9.22 3.16 -17.09
CA ARG A 71 8.00 3.78 -16.57
C ARG A 71 7.36 2.94 -15.47
N GLU A 72 7.23 1.63 -15.67
CA GLU A 72 6.66 0.72 -14.66
C GLU A 72 7.51 0.67 -13.39
N LEU A 73 8.84 0.65 -13.52
CA LEU A 73 9.74 0.72 -12.37
C LEU A 73 9.52 1.99 -11.54
N ARG A 74 9.48 3.16 -12.19
CA ARG A 74 9.20 4.44 -11.51
C ARG A 74 7.83 4.46 -10.85
N LEU A 75 6.81 3.89 -11.50
CA LEU A 75 5.47 3.80 -10.93
C LEU A 75 5.43 2.87 -9.71
N ARG A 76 6.17 1.77 -9.75
CA ARG A 76 6.30 0.85 -8.61
C ARG A 76 7.01 1.53 -7.45
N GLU A 77 8.15 2.15 -7.68
CA GLU A 77 8.90 2.89 -6.65
C GLU A 77 8.03 3.97 -6.00
N ALA A 78 7.35 4.79 -6.80
CA ALA A 78 6.46 5.83 -6.28
C ALA A 78 5.29 5.27 -5.45
N ARG A 79 4.74 4.10 -5.84
CA ARG A 79 3.70 3.41 -5.04
C ARG A 79 4.26 2.89 -3.72
N GLU A 80 5.44 2.26 -3.75
CA GLU A 80 6.08 1.75 -2.54
C GLU A 80 6.40 2.87 -1.54
N GLU A 81 6.84 4.04 -2.02
CA GLU A 81 7.05 5.21 -1.17
C GLU A 81 5.74 5.72 -0.54
N LEU A 82 4.68 5.84 -1.32
CA LEU A 82 3.37 6.24 -0.81
C LEU A 82 2.81 5.23 0.19
N ASP A 83 2.97 3.93 -0.07
CA ASP A 83 2.51 2.88 0.82
C ASP A 83 3.26 2.90 2.15
N LYS A 84 4.58 3.15 2.14
CA LYS A 84 5.38 3.33 3.38
C LYS A 84 4.89 4.53 4.19
N LEU A 85 4.68 5.69 3.54
CA LEU A 85 4.17 6.89 4.20
C LEU A 85 2.78 6.65 4.82
N ASN A 86 1.89 6.02 4.06
CA ASN A 86 0.54 5.68 4.54
C ASN A 86 0.57 4.67 5.69
N PHE A 87 1.49 3.72 5.67
CA PHE A 87 1.65 2.75 6.75
C PHE A 87 2.11 3.43 8.05
N GLU A 88 3.16 4.27 7.98
CA GLU A 88 3.64 5.00 9.16
C GLU A 88 2.59 5.94 9.75
N ASP A 89 1.81 6.62 8.90
CA ASP A 89 0.76 7.52 9.37
C ASP A 89 -0.40 6.74 10.01
N ARG A 90 -0.76 5.58 9.45
CA ARG A 90 -1.75 4.67 10.06
C ARG A 90 -1.27 4.16 11.41
N GLU A 91 -0.02 3.69 11.53
CA GLU A 91 0.51 3.23 12.82
C GLU A 91 0.51 4.34 13.87
N LYS A 92 0.88 5.57 13.49
CA LYS A 92 0.84 6.72 14.41
C LYS A 92 -0.59 7.04 14.85
N ASP A 93 -1.56 7.01 13.95
CA ASP A 93 -2.95 7.29 14.27
C ASP A 93 -3.59 6.17 15.10
N GLU A 94 -3.28 4.91 14.80
CA GLU A 94 -3.69 3.76 15.63
C GLU A 94 -3.11 3.86 17.05
N ALA A 95 -1.82 4.18 17.18
CA ALA A 95 -1.18 4.37 18.48
C ALA A 95 -1.79 5.54 19.27
N ARG A 96 -2.12 6.66 18.61
CA ARG A 96 -2.83 7.79 19.23
C ARG A 96 -4.23 7.41 19.68
N ALA A 97 -4.97 6.69 18.84
CA ALA A 97 -6.31 6.23 19.15
C ALA A 97 -6.30 5.24 20.33
N ALA A 98 -5.34 4.32 20.35
CA ALA A 98 -5.13 3.38 21.45
C ALA A 98 -4.81 4.10 22.76
N LEU A 99 -3.88 5.06 22.74
CA LEU A 99 -3.55 5.88 23.91
C LEU A 99 -4.76 6.68 24.41
N PHE A 100 -5.52 7.30 23.52
CA PHE A 100 -6.72 8.05 23.88
C PHE A 100 -7.76 7.14 24.53
N LYS A 101 -8.00 5.96 23.95
CA LYS A 101 -8.91 4.95 24.48
C LYS A 101 -8.45 4.43 25.84
N ALA A 102 -7.16 4.17 26.02
CA ALA A 102 -6.59 3.75 27.30
C ALA A 102 -6.83 4.81 28.38
N LYS A 103 -6.51 6.09 28.09
CA LYS A 103 -6.76 7.21 29.01
C LYS A 103 -8.24 7.31 29.41
N ALA A 104 -9.14 7.27 28.44
CA ALA A 104 -10.57 7.37 28.68
C ALA A 104 -11.07 6.23 29.56
N LYS A 105 -10.70 4.98 29.23
CA LYS A 105 -11.05 3.80 30.02
C LYS A 105 -10.51 3.87 31.44
N THR A 106 -9.24 4.22 31.61
CA THR A 106 -8.59 4.31 32.92
C THR A 106 -9.25 5.35 33.82
N LEU A 107 -9.58 6.52 33.28
CA LEU A 107 -10.26 7.57 34.04
C LEU A 107 -11.70 7.22 34.40
N GLU A 108 -12.30 6.24 33.73
CA GLU A 108 -13.63 5.71 34.04
C GLU A 108 -13.62 4.70 35.19
N ILE A 109 -12.46 4.16 35.57
CA ILE A 109 -12.33 3.14 36.62
C ILE A 109 -12.70 3.73 38.00
N PRO A 110 -13.62 3.10 38.76
CA PRO A 110 -14.11 3.63 40.04
C PRO A 110 -13.00 3.95 41.05
N GLU A 111 -12.03 3.07 41.21
CA GLU A 111 -10.91 3.20 42.14
C GLU A 111 -9.99 4.38 41.73
N VAL A 112 -9.82 4.61 40.43
CA VAL A 112 -9.06 5.77 39.92
C VAL A 112 -9.85 7.07 40.13
N LYS A 113 -11.17 7.04 39.92
CA LYS A 113 -12.06 8.19 40.19
C LYS A 113 -12.11 8.55 41.67
N ALA A 114 -12.10 7.55 42.55
CA ALA A 114 -12.13 7.69 44.00
C ALA A 114 -10.78 8.10 44.60
N CYS A 115 -9.70 8.10 43.81
CA CYS A 115 -8.39 8.52 44.27
C CYS A 115 -8.42 9.97 44.78
N PRO A 116 -7.99 10.25 46.03
CA PRO A 116 -8.03 11.58 46.64
C PRO A 116 -7.04 12.57 45.99
N ASP A 117 -6.02 12.06 45.30
CA ASP A 117 -4.98 12.87 44.64
C ASP A 117 -5.41 13.24 43.21
N ALA A 118 -6.06 14.38 43.07
CA ALA A 118 -6.46 14.94 41.79
C ALA A 118 -5.28 15.15 40.81
N GLY A 119 -4.05 15.28 41.32
CA GLY A 119 -2.85 15.40 40.52
C GLY A 119 -2.55 14.13 39.71
N LEU A 120 -2.86 12.94 40.24
CA LEU A 120 -2.66 11.67 39.53
C LEU A 120 -3.61 11.52 38.34
N GLN A 121 -4.89 11.90 38.49
CA GLN A 121 -5.84 11.89 37.37
C GLN A 121 -5.41 12.86 36.25
N LEU A 122 -4.87 14.03 36.61
CA LEU A 122 -4.32 14.97 35.63
C LEU A 122 -3.10 14.38 34.89
N ARG A 123 -2.23 13.65 35.59
CA ARG A 123 -1.08 12.98 34.98
C ARG A 123 -1.51 11.87 34.02
N ILE A 124 -2.55 11.11 34.34
CA ILE A 124 -3.13 10.09 33.42
C ILE A 124 -3.58 10.77 32.11
N ARG A 125 -4.28 11.91 32.18
CA ARG A 125 -4.68 12.66 30.97
C ARG A 125 -3.48 13.11 30.13
N LYS A 126 -2.38 13.47 30.78
CA LYS A 126 -1.14 13.96 30.16
C LYS A 126 -0.14 12.87 29.74
N ALA A 127 -0.40 11.61 30.11
CA ALA A 127 0.50 10.48 29.81
C ALA A 127 0.77 10.37 28.30
N ARG A 128 1.98 9.95 27.93
CA ARG A 128 2.45 9.88 26.54
C ARG A 128 2.46 8.47 25.97
N SER A 129 2.25 7.46 26.81
CA SER A 129 2.18 6.05 26.41
C SER A 129 1.14 5.29 27.22
N GLU A 130 0.67 4.16 26.69
CA GLU A 130 -0.25 3.28 27.41
C GLU A 130 0.38 2.74 28.69
N ALA A 131 1.67 2.39 28.65
CA ALA A 131 2.41 1.95 29.83
C ALA A 131 2.40 3.01 30.94
N GLU A 132 2.57 4.30 30.59
CA GLU A 132 2.48 5.38 31.56
C GLU A 132 1.05 5.54 32.10
N VAL A 133 0.03 5.42 31.25
CA VAL A 133 -1.39 5.43 31.67
C VAL A 133 -1.65 4.34 32.70
N TYR A 134 -1.30 3.09 32.41
CA TYR A 134 -1.56 1.97 33.31
C TYR A 134 -0.73 2.04 34.60
N SER A 135 0.51 2.54 34.54
CA SER A 135 1.35 2.72 35.72
C SER A 135 0.78 3.78 36.66
N LEU A 136 0.32 4.91 36.11
CA LEU A 136 -0.34 5.96 36.90
C LEU A 136 -1.70 5.52 37.42
N ALA A 137 -2.43 4.69 36.67
CA ALA A 137 -3.67 4.07 37.12
C ALA A 137 -3.46 3.22 38.36
N ALA A 138 -2.47 2.32 38.32
CA ALA A 138 -2.14 1.44 39.43
C ALA A 138 -1.75 2.26 40.68
N LEU A 139 -0.97 3.33 40.52
CA LEU A 139 -0.64 4.25 41.61
C LEU A 139 -1.89 4.95 42.18
N ALA A 140 -2.83 5.36 41.32
CA ALA A 140 -4.07 5.98 41.75
C ALA A 140 -4.95 5.00 42.56
N MET A 141 -5.05 3.75 42.11
CA MET A 141 -5.78 2.67 42.80
C MET A 141 -5.17 2.37 44.18
N LEU A 142 -3.85 2.17 44.25
CA LEU A 142 -3.15 1.93 45.52
C LEU A 142 -3.36 3.07 46.52
N ARG A 143 -3.45 4.31 46.05
CA ARG A 143 -3.74 5.47 46.91
C ARG A 143 -5.20 5.59 47.29
N ALA A 144 -6.12 5.04 46.51
CA ALA A 144 -7.53 4.98 46.85
C ALA A 144 -7.81 3.94 47.95
N GLU A 145 -7.09 2.81 47.94
CA GLU A 145 -7.21 1.74 48.95
C GLU A 145 -6.51 2.07 50.29
N ALA A 146 -5.61 3.06 50.32
CA ALA A 146 -4.93 3.49 51.53
C ALA A 146 -5.78 4.42 52.43
N LEU A 147 -7.06 4.61 52.08
CA LEU A 147 -8.09 5.36 52.83
C LEU A 147 -9.14 4.41 53.40
#